data_AF-A0A6F9Y0Z8-F1
#
_entry.id   AF-A0A6F9Y0Z8-F1
#
_cell.length_a   1.000
_cell.length_b   1.000
_cell.length_c   1.000
_cell.angle_alpha   90.00
_cell.angle_beta   90.00
_cell.angle_gamma   90.00
#
_symmetry.space_group_name_H-M   'P 1'
#
loop_
_entity.id
_entity.type
_entity.pdbx_description
1 polymer ?
#
loop_
_entity_poly.entity_id
_entity_poly.type
_entity_poly.pdbx_seq_one_letter_code
_entity_poly.pdbx_strand_id
1 'polypeptide(L)'
;MILTKTRVIACIYSVYTLIYCLRLYLYNGQLKQLEKQGYNIFYLLSANHYAAIIYFLEAIVLCVVAIFIEFFLFKSFGEINGDKEFLINIATILIIFILVVLTIKLITIPILRLICKAVFIGGTAVAFMFLMDSES
;
A
#
# COMPACT_ATOMS: atom_id res chain seq x y z
N MET A 1 -23.96 0.87 19.59
CA MET A 1 -24.11 0.05 18.35
C MET A 1 -23.04 0.35 17.30
N ILE A 2 -22.67 1.63 17.08
CA ILE A 2 -21.66 2.06 16.10
C ILE A 2 -20.27 1.45 16.41
N LEU A 3 -19.82 1.53 17.67
CA LEU A 3 -18.53 0.96 18.11
C LEU A 3 -18.38 -0.53 17.76
N THR A 4 -19.43 -1.33 18.00
CA THR A 4 -19.41 -2.77 17.70
C THR A 4 -19.27 -3.02 16.21
N LYS A 5 -19.93 -2.22 15.36
CA LYS A 5 -19.81 -2.31 13.90
C LYS A 5 -18.41 -1.90 13.42
N THR A 6 -17.84 -0.82 13.97
CA THR A 6 -16.47 -0.38 13.64
C THR A 6 -15.42 -1.43 14.00
N ARG A 7 -15.58 -2.13 15.14
CA ARG A 7 -14.70 -3.23 15.55
C ARG A 7 -14.76 -4.42 14.60
N VAL A 8 -15.96 -4.81 14.15
CA VAL A 8 -16.13 -5.88 13.16
C VAL A 8 -15.44 -5.49 11.83
N ILE A 9 -15.63 -4.26 11.37
CA ILE A 9 -14.98 -3.74 10.16
C ILE A 9 -13.45 -3.75 10.31
N ALA A 10 -12.92 -3.31 11.45
CA ALA A 10 -11.48 -3.34 11.73
C ALA A 10 -10.91 -4.78 11.73
N CYS A 11 -11.67 -5.75 12.23
CA CYS A 11 -11.28 -7.15 12.22
C CYS A 11 -11.23 -7.71 10.78
N ILE A 12 -12.28 -7.46 9.98
CA ILE A 12 -12.32 -7.84 8.56
C ILE A 12 -11.16 -7.19 7.80
N TYR A 13 -10.93 -5.89 8.02
CA TYR A 13 -9.81 -5.15 7.44
C TYR A 13 -8.46 -5.81 7.79
N SER A 14 -8.26 -6.18 9.06
CA SER A 14 -7.01 -6.81 9.50
C SER A 14 -6.76 -8.15 8.81
N VAL A 15 -7.79 -8.99 8.68
CA VAL A 15 -7.71 -10.28 7.98
C VAL A 15 -7.41 -10.07 6.49
N TYR A 16 -8.11 -9.15 5.84
CA TYR A 16 -7.87 -8.83 4.43
C TYR A 16 -6.44 -8.32 4.21
N THR A 17 -5.97 -7.40 5.06
CA THR A 17 -4.62 -6.84 5.01
C THR A 17 -3.55 -7.91 5.21
N LEU A 18 -3.80 -8.91 6.06
CA LEU A 18 -2.90 -10.05 6.23
C LEU A 18 -2.79 -10.88 4.94
N ILE A 19 -3.93 -11.19 4.31
CA ILE A 19 -3.97 -11.94 3.04
C ILE A 19 -3.22 -11.16 1.94
N TYR A 20 -3.47 -9.85 1.84
CA TYR A 20 -2.76 -8.96 0.92
C TYR A 20 -1.24 -9.00 1.17
N CYS A 21 -0.80 -8.90 2.43
CA CYS A 21 0.61 -8.95 2.80
C CYS A 21 1.28 -10.27 2.39
N LEU A 22 0.59 -11.40 2.52
CA LEU A 22 1.09 -12.71 2.11
C LEU A 22 1.24 -12.81 0.59
N ARG A 23 0.21 -12.38 -0.15
CA ARG A 23 0.23 -12.35 -1.63
C ARG A 23 1.35 -11.47 -2.16
N LEU A 24 1.49 -10.27 -1.58
CA LEU A 24 2.54 -9.33 -1.93
C LEU A 24 3.93 -9.93 -1.65
N TYR A 25 4.12 -10.61 -0.53
CA TYR A 25 5.38 -11.29 -0.21
C TYR A 25 5.75 -12.35 -1.25
N LEU A 26 4.81 -13.20 -1.66
CA LEU A 26 5.02 -14.20 -2.69
C LEU A 26 5.38 -13.56 -4.04
N TYR A 27 4.65 -12.53 -4.44
CA TYR A 27 4.90 -11.80 -5.68
C TYR A 27 6.27 -11.13 -5.69
N ASN A 28 6.71 -10.57 -4.56
CA ASN A 28 8.05 -10.01 -4.43
C ASN A 28 9.16 -11.05 -4.60
N GLY A 29 8.92 -12.28 -4.14
CA GLY A 29 9.83 -13.40 -4.37
C GLY A 29 10.02 -13.65 -5.87
N GLN A 30 8.93 -13.65 -6.63
CA GLN A 30 8.95 -13.82 -8.09
C GLN A 30 9.65 -12.65 -8.79
N LEU A 31 9.30 -11.40 -8.43
CA LEU A 31 9.94 -10.20 -8.97
C LEU A 31 11.45 -10.19 -8.75
N LYS A 32 11.93 -10.56 -7.55
CA LYS A 32 13.37 -10.64 -7.25
C LYS A 32 14.08 -11.69 -8.10
N GLN A 33 13.42 -12.81 -8.41
CA GLN A 33 13.98 -13.83 -9.30
C GLN A 33 14.10 -13.30 -10.74
N LEU A 34 13.06 -12.63 -11.24
CA LEU A 34 13.07 -12.00 -12.56
C LEU A 34 14.11 -10.86 -12.65
N GLU A 35 14.26 -10.05 -11.60
CA GLU A 35 15.33 -9.03 -11.54
C GLU A 35 16.73 -9.67 -11.62
N LYS A 36 16.96 -10.78 -10.90
CA LYS A 36 18.24 -11.52 -10.96
C LYS A 36 18.53 -12.12 -12.34
N GLN A 37 17.49 -12.41 -13.12
CA GLN A 37 17.61 -12.89 -14.50
C GLN A 37 17.88 -11.76 -15.50
N GLY A 38 17.93 -10.49 -15.04
CA GLY A 38 18.31 -9.36 -15.88
C GLY A 38 17.17 -8.78 -16.72
N TYR A 39 15.91 -9.12 -16.43
CA TYR A 39 14.77 -8.58 -17.17
C TYR A 39 14.64 -7.06 -17.00
N ASN A 40 14.24 -6.39 -18.09
CA ASN A 40 14.04 -4.94 -18.11
C ASN A 40 12.89 -4.51 -17.18
N ILE A 41 13.01 -3.32 -16.59
CA ILE A 41 12.04 -2.65 -15.71
C ILE A 41 10.62 -2.66 -16.29
N PHE A 42 10.45 -2.33 -17.57
CA PHE A 42 9.11 -2.30 -18.21
C PHE A 42 8.49 -3.69 -18.35
N TYR A 43 9.33 -4.72 -18.56
CA TYR A 43 8.88 -6.11 -18.55
C TYR A 43 8.46 -6.53 -17.14
N LEU A 44 9.23 -6.16 -16.11
CA LEU A 44 8.89 -6.45 -14.71
C LEU A 44 7.58 -5.77 -14.27
N LEU A 45 7.31 -4.57 -14.79
CA LEU A 45 6.07 -3.82 -14.53
C LEU A 45 4.84 -4.40 -15.23
N SER A 46 5.01 -4.95 -16.43
CA SER A 46 3.92 -5.56 -17.22
C SER A 46 3.75 -7.06 -16.94
N ALA A 47 4.76 -7.70 -16.35
CA ALA A 47 4.73 -9.11 -15.96
C ALA A 47 3.51 -9.42 -15.10
N ASN A 48 2.91 -10.58 -15.35
CA ASN A 48 1.71 -11.05 -14.66
C ASN A 48 0.55 -10.02 -14.71
N HIS A 49 0.28 -9.48 -15.90
CA HIS A 49 -0.83 -8.54 -16.16
C HIS A 49 -0.82 -7.29 -15.29
N TYR A 50 0.34 -6.62 -15.20
CA TYR A 50 0.49 -5.40 -14.39
C TYR A 50 0.22 -5.60 -12.89
N ALA A 51 0.39 -6.83 -12.37
CA ALA A 51 0.19 -7.15 -10.96
C ALA A 51 0.96 -6.19 -10.03
N ALA A 52 2.16 -5.76 -10.41
CA ALA A 52 2.93 -4.78 -9.65
C ALA A 52 2.16 -3.47 -9.41
N ILE A 53 1.51 -2.93 -10.43
CA ILE A 53 0.71 -1.70 -10.34
C ILE A 53 -0.56 -1.95 -9.52
N ILE A 54 -1.21 -3.10 -9.73
CA ILE A 54 -2.42 -3.49 -8.99
C ILE A 54 -2.12 -3.58 -7.49
N TYR A 55 -1.06 -4.28 -7.10
CA TYR A 55 -0.65 -4.37 -5.70
C TYR A 55 -0.35 -2.99 -5.12
N PHE A 56 0.30 -2.10 -5.87
CA PHE A 56 0.58 -0.73 -5.43
C PHE A 56 -0.71 0.07 -5.17
N LEU A 57 -1.68 0.01 -6.09
CA LEU A 57 -2.97 0.68 -5.95
C LEU A 57 -3.79 0.11 -4.78
N GLU A 58 -3.84 -1.21 -4.65
CA GLU A 58 -4.50 -1.87 -3.51
C GLU A 58 -3.90 -1.42 -2.17
N ALA A 59 -2.58 -1.23 -2.10
CA ALA A 59 -1.91 -0.74 -0.91
C ALA A 59 -2.35 0.68 -0.52
N ILE A 60 -2.50 1.57 -1.51
CA ILE A 60 -2.99 2.93 -1.30
C ILE A 60 -4.42 2.88 -0.74
N VAL A 61 -5.29 2.06 -1.35
CA VAL A 61 -6.67 1.88 -0.89
C VAL A 61 -6.69 1.37 0.56
N LEU A 62 -5.84 0.38 0.89
CA LEU A 62 -5.74 -0.13 2.26
C LEU A 62 -5.29 0.92 3.27
N CYS A 63 -4.38 1.82 2.89
CA CYS A 63 -3.96 2.92 3.75
C CYS A 63 -5.10 3.91 3.99
N VAL A 64 -5.82 4.30 2.93
CA VAL A 64 -6.97 5.22 3.04
C VAL A 64 -8.06 4.61 3.93
N VAL A 65 -8.39 3.34 3.74
CA VAL A 65 -9.39 2.63 4.57
C VAL A 65 -8.95 2.56 6.03
N ALA A 66 -7.67 2.32 6.32
CA ALA A 66 -7.15 2.33 7.68
C ALA A 66 -7.38 3.67 8.38
N ILE A 67 -7.06 4.78 7.68
CA ILE A 67 -7.26 6.14 8.19
C ILE A 67 -8.74 6.38 8.53
N PHE A 68 -9.65 5.94 7.68
CA PHE A 68 -11.09 6.05 7.97
C PHE A 68 -11.50 5.23 9.19
N ILE A 69 -11.03 3.98 9.31
CA ILE A 69 -11.32 3.14 10.48
C ILE A 69 -10.79 3.80 11.75
N GLU A 70 -9.57 4.33 11.71
CA GLU A 70 -8.93 5.03 12.82
C GLU A 70 -9.70 6.29 13.21
N PHE A 71 -10.14 7.10 12.24
CA PHE A 71 -10.97 8.28 12.49
C PHE A 71 -12.28 7.90 13.21
N PHE A 72 -12.97 6.85 12.77
CA PHE A 72 -14.21 6.41 13.41
C PHE A 72 -13.99 5.80 14.80
N LEU A 73 -12.87 5.11 15.03
CA LEU A 73 -12.47 4.63 16.35
C LEU A 73 -12.15 5.82 17.28
N PHE A 74 -11.41 6.81 16.80
CA PHE A 74 -11.05 8.01 17.55
C PHE A 74 -12.29 8.83 17.95
N LYS A 75 -13.21 9.05 17.01
CA LYS A 75 -14.48 9.74 17.28
C LYS A 75 -15.30 9.06 18.38
N SER A 76 -15.16 7.75 18.55
CA SER A 76 -15.88 7.02 19.59
C SER A 76 -15.30 7.20 21.00
N PHE A 77 -14.06 7.69 21.17
CA PHE A 77 -13.46 7.89 22.50
C PHE A 77 -14.26 8.87 23.37
N GLY A 78 -14.85 9.91 22.78
CA GLY A 78 -15.62 10.91 23.53
C GLY A 78 -16.92 10.41 24.15
N GLU A 79 -17.34 9.16 23.87
CA GLU A 79 -18.65 8.62 24.25
C GLU A 79 -18.58 7.44 25.24
N ILE A 80 -17.41 7.02 25.74
CA ILE A 80 -17.28 5.69 26.37
C ILE A 80 -16.45 5.67 27.68
N ASN A 81 -16.92 4.89 28.68
CA ASN A 81 -16.25 4.63 29.96
C ASN A 81 -15.03 3.67 29.86
N GLY A 82 -14.08 3.86 30.79
CA GLY A 82 -12.66 3.45 30.77
C GLY A 82 -12.25 2.05 30.25
N ASP A 83 -12.98 0.97 30.51
CA ASP A 83 -12.57 -0.37 30.02
C ASP A 83 -12.62 -0.50 28.50
N LYS A 84 -13.54 0.25 27.87
CA LYS A 84 -13.68 0.25 26.41
C LYS A 84 -12.71 1.22 25.74
N GLU A 85 -12.26 2.26 26.42
CA GLU A 85 -11.19 3.16 25.95
C GLU A 85 -9.87 2.39 25.80
N PHE A 86 -9.54 1.54 26.77
CA PHE A 86 -8.33 0.71 26.72
C PHE A 86 -8.31 -0.20 25.48
N LEU A 87 -9.43 -0.87 25.19
CA LEU A 87 -9.59 -1.70 23.99
C LEU A 87 -9.48 -0.91 22.68
N ILE A 88 -9.96 0.34 22.66
CA ILE A 88 -9.85 1.19 21.46
C ILE A 88 -8.40 1.64 21.29
N ASN A 89 -7.69 2.01 22.37
CA ASN A 89 -6.27 2.35 22.31
C ASN A 89 -5.43 1.19 21.76
N ILE A 90 -5.67 -0.04 22.21
CA ILE A 90 -4.99 -1.23 21.66
C ILE A 90 -5.31 -1.38 20.16
N ALA A 91 -6.57 -1.25 19.75
CA ALA A 91 -6.96 -1.37 18.35
C ALA A 91 -6.31 -0.30 17.47
N THR A 92 -6.24 0.95 17.94
CA THR A 92 -5.57 2.06 17.25
C THR A 92 -4.08 1.79 17.09
N ILE A 93 -3.38 1.39 18.15
CA ILE A 93 -1.95 1.04 18.08
C ILE A 93 -1.70 -0.10 17.07
N LEU A 94 -2.59 -1.09 17.04
CA LEU A 94 -2.48 -2.23 16.12
C LEU A 94 -2.70 -1.81 14.65
N ILE A 95 -3.64 -0.89 14.39
CA ILE A 95 -3.86 -0.31 13.06
C ILE A 95 -2.66 0.55 12.63
N ILE A 96 -2.12 1.39 13.52
CA ILE A 96 -0.91 2.18 13.26
C ILE A 96 0.26 1.26 12.95
N PHE A 97 0.44 0.17 13.70
CA PHE A 97 1.49 -0.81 13.44
C PHE A 97 1.31 -1.49 12.08
N ILE A 98 0.09 -1.88 11.71
CA ILE A 98 -0.23 -2.43 10.38
C ILE A 98 0.10 -1.40 9.27
N LEU A 99 -0.26 -0.14 9.46
CA LEU A 99 0.06 0.95 8.54
C LEU A 99 1.57 1.10 8.37
N VAL A 100 2.33 1.16 9.46
CA VAL A 100 3.80 1.25 9.41
C VAL A 100 4.41 0.05 8.69
N VAL A 101 3.94 -1.18 8.95
CA VAL A 101 4.41 -2.38 8.27
C VAL A 101 4.07 -2.36 6.77
N LEU A 102 2.87 -1.92 6.41
CA LEU A 102 2.45 -1.74 5.00
C LEU A 102 3.32 -0.70 4.31
N THR A 103 3.55 0.46 4.94
CA THR A 103 4.38 1.53 4.39
C THR A 103 5.83 1.10 4.22
N ILE A 104 6.43 0.45 5.23
CA ILE A 104 7.79 -0.10 5.12
C ILE A 104 7.83 -1.14 4.00
N LYS A 105 6.88 -2.08 3.94
CA LYS A 105 6.84 -3.06 2.85
C LYS A 105 6.72 -2.38 1.49
N LEU A 106 5.79 -1.43 1.30
CA LEU A 106 5.66 -0.65 0.07
C LEU A 106 6.97 0.00 -0.37
N ILE A 107 7.70 0.63 0.57
CA ILE A 107 8.97 1.34 0.28
C ILE A 107 10.12 0.36 0.01
N THR A 108 10.15 -0.78 0.71
CA THR A 108 11.22 -1.79 0.58
C THR A 108 11.02 -2.72 -0.61
N ILE A 109 9.84 -2.69 -1.24
CA ILE A 109 9.48 -3.55 -2.36
C ILE A 109 10.01 -2.97 -3.69
N PRO A 110 10.54 -3.82 -4.61
CA PRO A 110 11.03 -3.36 -5.91
C PRO A 110 10.00 -2.61 -6.75
N ILE A 111 8.70 -2.83 -6.50
CA ILE A 111 7.57 -2.19 -7.20
C ILE A 111 7.62 -0.66 -7.11
N LEU A 112 7.81 -0.07 -5.92
CA LEU A 112 7.86 1.39 -5.80
C LEU A 112 9.08 1.95 -6.55
N ARG A 113 10.23 1.27 -6.42
CA ARG A 113 11.45 1.62 -7.16
C ARG A 113 11.28 1.47 -8.67
N LEU A 114 10.58 0.43 -9.13
CA LEU A 114 10.27 0.16 -10.54
C LEU A 114 9.36 1.24 -11.10
N ILE A 115 8.27 1.58 -10.39
CA ILE A 115 7.35 2.65 -10.76
C ILE A 115 8.09 3.99 -10.83
N CYS A 116 8.85 4.36 -9.80
CA CYS A 116 9.62 5.61 -9.81
C CYS A 116 10.64 5.66 -10.95
N LYS A 117 11.36 4.56 -11.22
CA LYS A 117 12.28 4.49 -12.37
C LYS A 117 11.55 4.62 -13.71
N ALA A 118 10.42 3.95 -13.88
CA ALA A 118 9.63 4.03 -15.10
C ALA A 118 9.07 5.44 -15.33
N VAL A 119 8.57 6.10 -14.28
CA VAL A 119 8.12 7.50 -14.33
C VAL A 119 9.27 8.44 -14.65
N PHE A 120 10.45 8.23 -14.05
CA PHE A 120 11.63 9.04 -14.35
C PHE A 120 12.07 8.89 -15.82
N ILE A 121 12.20 7.65 -16.31
CA ILE A 121 12.57 7.38 -17.71
C ILE A 121 11.53 7.98 -18.67
N GLY A 122 10.24 7.74 -18.42
CA GLY A 122 9.15 8.30 -19.23
C GLY A 122 9.13 9.82 -19.21
N GLY A 123 9.27 10.43 -18.04
CA GLY A 123 9.32 11.89 -17.88
C GLY A 123 10.51 12.53 -18.59
N THR A 124 11.69 11.92 -18.51
CA THR A 124 12.88 12.39 -19.24
C THR A 124 12.72 12.26 -20.76
N ALA A 125 12.09 11.18 -21.25
CA ALA A 125 11.83 10.99 -22.68
C ALA A 125 10.85 12.04 -23.23
N VAL A 126 9.79 12.33 -22.47
CA VAL A 126 8.81 13.38 -22.83
C VAL A 126 9.46 14.76 -22.81
N ALA A 127 10.24 15.09 -21.78
CA ALA A 127 10.96 16.36 -21.70
C ALA A 127 11.95 16.53 -22.86
N PHE A 128 12.63 15.46 -23.26
CA PHE A 128 13.55 15.47 -24.40
C PHE A 128 12.82 15.68 -25.74
N MET A 129 11.65 15.06 -25.94
CA MET A 129 10.80 15.32 -27.10
C MET A 129 10.37 16.78 -27.18
N PHE A 130 9.92 17.36 -26.07
CA PHE A 130 9.53 18.78 -26.01
C PHE A 130 10.69 19.73 -26.29
N LEU A 131 11.90 19.40 -25.87
CA LEU A 131 13.09 20.20 -26.19
C LEU A 131 13.45 20.12 -27.67
N MET A 132 13.39 18.94 -28.28
CA MET A 132 13.64 18.77 -29.71
C MET A 132 12.60 19.47 -30.60
N ASP A 133 11.31 19.44 -30.23
CA ASP A 133 10.26 20.17 -30.95
C ASP A 133 10.37 21.69 -30.78
N SER A 134 11.05 22.19 -29.74
CA SER A 134 11.26 23.62 -29.52
C SER A 134 12.46 24.21 -30.28
N GLU A 135 13.33 23.35 -30.82
CA GLU A 135 14.50 23.72 -31.62
C GLU A 135 14.27 23.62 -33.14
N SER A 136 13.08 23.15 -33.58
CA SER A 136 12.64 23.08 -34.99
C SER A 136 11.73 24.23 -35.39
#